data_AF-A0A2D6XI62-F1
#
_entry.id   AF-A0A2D6XI62-F1
#
_cell.length_a   1.000
_cell.length_b   1.000
_cell.length_c   1.000
_cell.angle_alpha   90.00
_cell.angle_beta   90.00
_cell.angle_gamma   90.00
#
_symmetry.space_group_name_H-M   'P 1'
#
loop_
_entity.id
_entity.type
_entity.pdbx_description
1 polymer ?
#
loop_
_entity_poly.entity_id
_entity_poly.type
_entity_poly.pdbx_seq_one_letter_code
_entity_poly.pdbx_strand_id
1 'polypeptide(L)'
;MATYDVGDQVRVTATFKTAGTLTATSSTATQRKPDGSSVTPAVQTGSGDGIYFVDISLDQVGTHTVKIVSDDVVVASETIELVVAKSIFDHS
;
A
#
# COMPACT_ATOMS: atom_id res chain seq x y z
N MET A 1 12.73 11.23 1.28
CA MET A 1 11.99 9.95 1.26
C MET A 1 11.78 9.53 2.70
N ALA A 2 10.61 9.00 3.03
CA ALA A 2 10.43 8.33 4.32
C ALA A 2 11.32 7.08 4.31
N THR A 3 12.18 6.94 5.31
CA THR A 3 12.96 5.72 5.53
C THR A 3 12.23 4.94 6.60
N TYR A 4 11.87 3.70 6.29
CA TYR A 4 11.19 2.80 7.22
C TYR A 4 12.18 1.78 7.77
N ASP A 5 11.88 1.25 8.94
CA ASP A 5 12.66 0.19 9.55
C ASP A 5 12.05 -1.18 9.22
N VAL A 6 12.92 -2.18 9.06
CA VAL A 6 12.46 -3.57 8.96
C VAL A 6 11.71 -3.95 10.25
N GLY A 7 10.53 -4.55 10.09
CA GLY A 7 9.59 -4.86 11.17
C GLY A 7 8.45 -3.85 11.33
N ASP A 8 8.52 -2.69 10.67
CA ASP A 8 7.44 -1.70 10.71
C ASP A 8 6.14 -2.23 10.08
N GLN A 9 5.02 -1.79 10.65
CA GLN A 9 3.71 -1.89 10.00
C GLN A 9 3.31 -0.52 9.47
N VAL A 10 3.03 -0.47 8.17
CA VAL A 10 2.72 0.79 7.48
C VAL A 10 1.34 0.70 6.84
N ARG A 11 0.55 1.76 7.05
CA ARG A 11 -0.70 1.97 6.33
C ARG A 11 -0.45 2.72 5.04
N VAL A 12 -0.90 2.13 3.93
CA VAL A 12 -0.90 2.76 2.61
C VAL A 12 -2.34 3.07 2.24
N THR A 13 -2.64 4.34 2.00
CA THR A 13 -4.00 4.82 1.69
C THR A 13 -4.03 5.38 0.27
N ALA A 14 -5.04 4.98 -0.49
CA ALA A 14 -5.35 5.53 -1.81
C ALA A 14 -6.77 6.10 -1.83
N THR A 15 -6.99 7.15 -2.62
CA THR A 15 -8.32 7.73 -2.81
C THR A 15 -8.69 7.75 -4.29
N PHE A 16 -9.77 7.05 -4.67
CA PHE A 16 -10.27 6.99 -6.04
C PHE A 16 -11.65 7.62 -6.13
N LYS A 17 -11.75 8.70 -6.91
CA LYS A 17 -12.99 9.41 -7.21
C LYS A 17 -12.94 9.97 -8.62
N THR A 18 -14.07 9.93 -9.32
CA THR A 18 -14.24 10.60 -10.60
C THR A 18 -15.11 11.84 -10.38
N ALA A 19 -14.53 13.03 -10.63
CA ALA A 19 -15.20 14.32 -10.40
C ALA A 19 -15.79 14.48 -8.98
N GLY A 20 -15.17 13.87 -7.96
CA GLY A 20 -15.62 13.91 -6.57
C GLY A 20 -16.65 12.84 -6.19
N THR A 21 -17.14 12.06 -7.15
CA THR A 21 -18.07 10.95 -6.91
C THR A 21 -17.33 9.62 -6.83
N LEU A 22 -17.76 8.75 -5.93
CA LEU A 22 -17.30 7.36 -5.90
C LEU A 22 -17.98 6.57 -7.02
N THR A 23 -17.16 6.01 -7.90
CA THR A 23 -17.61 5.24 -9.06
C THR A 23 -17.06 3.80 -9.04
N ALA A 24 -16.00 3.54 -8.28
CA ALA A 24 -15.49 2.19 -7.99
C ALA A 24 -16.41 1.42 -7.04
N THR A 25 -16.55 0.12 -7.28
CA THR A 25 -17.31 -0.82 -6.44
C THR A 25 -16.42 -1.71 -5.58
N SER A 26 -15.16 -1.91 -5.99
CA SER A 26 -14.18 -2.72 -5.28
C SER A 26 -12.76 -2.22 -5.55
N SER A 27 -11.84 -2.74 -4.75
CA SER A 27 -10.42 -2.44 -4.90
C SER A 27 -9.58 -3.64 -4.47
N THR A 28 -8.42 -3.75 -5.11
CA THR A 28 -7.44 -4.81 -4.83
C THR A 28 -6.08 -4.17 -4.59
N ALA A 29 -5.24 -4.86 -3.81
CA ALA A 29 -3.90 -4.40 -3.55
C ALA A 29 -2.88 -5.52 -3.76
N THR A 30 -1.67 -5.13 -4.13
CA THR A 30 -0.53 -6.02 -4.24
C THR A 30 0.67 -5.35 -3.61
N GLN A 31 1.32 -6.04 -2.67
CA GLN A 31 2.63 -5.68 -2.16
C GLN A 31 3.66 -6.58 -2.84
N ARG A 32 4.58 -5.99 -3.60
CA ARG A 32 5.78 -6.67 -4.08
C ARG A 32 6.92 -6.41 -3.11
N LYS A 33 7.55 -7.48 -2.65
CA LYS A 33 8.67 -7.46 -1.70
C LYS A 33 10.01 -7.33 -2.42
N PRO A 34 11.07 -6.93 -1.70
CA PRO A 34 12.44 -6.84 -2.24
C PRO A 34 12.94 -8.14 -2.89
N ASP A 35 12.57 -9.31 -2.35
CA ASP A 35 12.93 -10.62 -2.91
C ASP A 35 12.20 -10.98 -4.23
N GLY A 36 11.28 -10.12 -4.67
CA GLY A 36 10.48 -10.30 -5.87
C GLY A 36 9.16 -11.05 -5.67
N SER A 37 8.92 -11.61 -4.48
CA SER A 37 7.63 -12.21 -4.12
C SER A 37 6.53 -11.16 -3.98
N SER A 38 5.28 -11.61 -4.08
CA SER A 38 4.11 -10.73 -3.97
C SER A 38 3.11 -11.29 -2.96
N VAL A 39 2.49 -10.38 -2.22
CA VAL A 39 1.37 -10.66 -1.30
C VAL A 39 0.18 -9.81 -1.71
N THR A 40 -1.02 -10.34 -1.56
CA THR A 40 -2.29 -9.60 -1.77
C THR A 40 -2.86 -9.23 -0.41
N PRO A 41 -2.49 -8.06 0.16
CA PRO A 41 -3.09 -7.61 1.41
C PRO A 41 -4.58 -7.33 1.25
N ALA A 42 -5.34 -7.55 2.32
CA ALA A 42 -6.76 -7.26 2.33
C ALA A 42 -6.98 -5.74 2.28
N VAL A 43 -7.73 -5.28 1.28
CA VAL A 43 -8.10 -3.87 1.17
C VAL A 43 -9.25 -3.56 2.12
N GLN A 44 -9.10 -2.46 2.86
CA GLN A 44 -10.11 -1.95 3.77
C GLN A 44 -10.64 -0.61 3.26
N THR A 45 -11.92 -0.35 3.53
CA THR A 45 -12.54 0.94 3.19
C THR A 45 -12.36 1.91 4.36
N GLY A 46 -11.93 3.13 4.04
CA GLY A 46 -11.81 4.22 5.01
C GLY A 46 -13.16 4.78 5.45
N SER A 47 -13.12 5.78 6.33
CA SER A 47 -14.33 6.45 6.86
C SER A 47 -15.07 7.31 5.85
N GLY A 48 -14.48 7.59 4.69
CA GLY A 48 -15.08 8.36 3.60
C GLY A 48 -15.12 7.58 2.30
N ASP A 49 -16.10 7.91 1.45
CA ASP A 49 -16.27 7.28 0.15
C ASP A 49 -15.00 7.38 -0.70
N GLY A 50 -14.66 6.28 -1.38
CA GLY A 50 -13.51 6.18 -2.28
C GLY A 50 -12.15 6.16 -1.59
N ILE A 51 -12.10 6.14 -0.26
CA ILE A 51 -10.87 5.97 0.50
C ILE A 51 -10.66 4.47 0.73
N TYR A 52 -9.52 3.96 0.30
CA TYR A 52 -9.11 2.57 0.48
C TYR A 52 -7.74 2.54 1.12
N PHE A 53 -7.48 1.57 1.99
CA PHE A 53 -6.17 1.41 2.57
C PHE A 53 -5.82 -0.05 2.81
N VAL A 54 -4.53 -0.30 2.92
CA VAL A 54 -3.96 -1.57 3.33
C VAL A 54 -2.93 -1.34 4.42
N ASP A 55 -2.91 -2.24 5.39
CA ASP A 55 -1.82 -2.33 6.35
C ASP A 55 -0.86 -3.43 5.89
N ILE A 56 0.40 -3.06 5.65
CA ILE A 56 1.44 -3.97 5.19
C ILE A 56 2.55 -4.09 6.22
N SER A 57 3.14 -5.28 6.31
CA SER A 57 4.37 -5.51 7.08
C SER A 57 5.59 -5.31 6.19
N LEU A 58 6.59 -4.63 6.73
CA LEU A 58 7.89 -4.40 6.09
C LEU A 58 8.90 -5.38 6.65
N ASP A 59 8.78 -6.65 6.27
CA ASP A 59 9.56 -7.76 6.83
C ASP A 59 10.94 -7.96 6.16
N GLN A 60 11.28 -7.12 5.18
CA GLN A 60 12.53 -7.22 4.43
C GLN A 60 13.19 -5.84 4.29
N VAL A 61 14.52 -5.84 4.31
CA VAL A 61 15.30 -4.66 3.92
C VAL A 61 15.30 -4.54 2.40
N GLY A 62 15.11 -3.34 1.89
CA GLY A 62 15.05 -3.05 0.45
C GLY A 62 13.79 -2.27 0.08
N THR A 63 13.44 -2.27 -1.21
CA THR A 63 12.27 -1.56 -1.71
C THR A 63 11.05 -2.46 -1.74
N HIS A 64 10.02 -2.10 -0.97
CA HIS A 64 8.68 -2.66 -1.13
C HIS A 64 7.88 -1.76 -2.06
N THR A 65 7.10 -2.35 -2.97
CA THR A 65 6.18 -1.61 -3.83
C THR A 65 4.76 -2.04 -3.51
N VAL A 66 3.88 -1.08 -3.19
CA VAL A 66 2.46 -1.33 -2.99
C VAL A 66 1.69 -0.70 -4.14
N LYS A 67 0.83 -1.49 -4.77
CA LYS A 67 -0.11 -1.01 -5.78
C LYS A 67 -1.53 -1.27 -5.30
N ILE A 68 -2.36 -0.23 -5.27
CA ILE A 68 -3.80 -0.34 -5.04
C ILE A 68 -4.50 0.00 -6.35
N VAL A 69 -5.46 -0.83 -6.76
CA VAL A 69 -6.21 -0.70 -8.01
C VAL A 69 -7.70 -0.70 -7.71
N SER A 70 -8.44 0.27 -8.26
CA SER A 70 -9.89 0.27 -8.23
C SER A 70 -10.48 -0.30 -9.53
N ASP A 71 -11.68 -0.85 -9.44
CA ASP A 71 -12.48 -1.36 -10.56
C ASP A 71 -13.38 -0.30 -11.20
N ASP A 72 -13.01 0.97 -11.10
CA ASP A 72 -13.75 2.08 -11.66
C ASP A 72 -13.92 1.95 -13.19
N VAL A 73 -14.87 2.69 -13.78
CA VAL A 73 -15.15 2.71 -15.23
C VAL A 73 -13.87 2.92 -16.04
N VAL A 74 -12.97 3.75 -15.50
CA VAL A 74 -11.57 3.80 -15.91
C VAL A 74 -10.73 3.32 -14.72
N VAL A 75 -10.10 2.15 -14.86
CA VAL A 75 -9.25 1.55 -13.81
C VAL A 75 -8.23 2.58 -13.32
N ALA A 76 -8.40 3.03 -12.08
CA ALA A 76 -7.45 3.89 -11.42
C ALA A 76 -6.50 3.05 -10.57
N SER A 77 -5.24 3.46 -10.49
CA SER A 77 -4.27 2.80 -9.63
C SER A 77 -3.31 3.78 -9.00
N GLU A 78 -2.97 3.52 -7.75
CA GLU A 78 -1.93 4.22 -7.01
C GLU A 78 -0.80 3.25 -6.71
N THR A 79 0.45 3.67 -6.92
CA THR A 79 1.64 2.87 -6.65
C THR A 79 2.60 3.66 -5.79
N ILE A 80 3.04 3.06 -4.69
CA ILE A 80 3.92 3.67 -3.69
C ILE A 80 5.13 2.77 -3.48
N GLU A 81 6.31 3.39 -3.42
CA GLU A 81 7.56 2.74 -3.08
C GLU A 81 7.98 3.10 -1.66
N LEU A 82 8.28 2.08 -0.85
CA LEU A 82 8.74 2.21 0.53
C LEU A 82 10.16 1.66 0.59
N VAL A 83 11.12 2.53 0.92
CA VAL A 83 12.52 2.12 1.12
C VAL A 83 12.73 1.77 2.59
N VAL A 84 13.10 0.51 2.81
CA VAL A 84 13.26 -0.07 4.14
C VAL A 84 14.73 -0.33 4.42
N ALA A 85 15.20 0.17 5.56
CA ALA A 85 16.55 -0.04 6.07
C ALA A 85 16.55 -1.00 7.26
N LYS A 86 17.74 -1.45 7.67
CA LYS A 86 17.88 -2.11 8.98
C LYS A 86 17.54 -1.09 10.06
N SER A 87 16.79 -1.52 11.08
CA SER A 87 16.53 -0.65 12.22
C SER A 87 17.86 -0.29 12.90
N ILE A 88 18.05 1.00 13.16
CA ILE A 88 19.21 1.51 13.88
C ILE A 88 19.01 1.47 15.40
N PHE A 89 17.81 1.10 15.87
CA PHE A 89 17.48 0.97 17.28
C PHE A 89 17.50 -0.48 17.77
N ASP A 90 17.61 -1.46 16.87
CA ASP A 90 17.80 -2.87 17.21
C ASP A 90 19.24 -3.07 17.72
N HIS A 91 19.38 -3.09 19.04
CA HIS A 91 20.59 -3.54 19.74
C HIS A 91 20.38 -5.02 20.12
N SER A 92 20.71 -5.92 19.22
CA SER A 92 20.92 -7.34 19.55
C SER A 92 22.26 -7.85 19.02
#